data_AF-A0A5N8HI81-F1
#
_entry.id   AF-A0A5N8HI81-F1
#
_cell.length_a   1.000
_cell.length_b   1.000
_cell.length_c   1.000
_cell.angle_alpha   90.00
_cell.angle_beta   90.00
_cell.angle_gamma   90.00
#
_symmetry.space_group_name_H-M   'P 1'
#
loop_
_entity.id
_entity.type
_entity.pdbx_description
1 polymer ?
#
loop_
_entity_poly.entity_id
_entity_poly.type
_entity_poly.pdbx_seq_one_letter_code
_entity_poly.pdbx_strand_id
1 'polypeptide(L)'
;MTHQLRSRDIIALGFMTFALFVGAGNIIFPPMVGLQAGEHVWTAAFGFLITAVGLPVLTVVALAKVGGGVDSLSTPIGKVAGV
;
A
#
# COMPACT_ATOMS: atom_id res chain seq x y z
N MET A 1 -14.49 -23.28 0.74
CA MET A 1 -14.56 -22.87 2.15
C MET A 1 -14.39 -21.35 2.23
N THR A 2 -15.48 -20.59 2.18
CA THR A 2 -15.44 -19.12 2.36
C THR A 2 -15.36 -18.83 3.85
N HIS A 3 -14.14 -18.71 4.37
CA HIS A 3 -13.90 -18.31 5.76
C HIS A 3 -14.30 -16.83 5.89
N GLN A 4 -15.50 -16.57 6.40
CA GLN A 4 -15.95 -15.21 6.73
C GLN A 4 -15.02 -14.66 7.82
N LEU A 5 -14.40 -13.50 7.55
CA LEU A 5 -13.56 -12.82 8.54
C LEU A 5 -14.46 -12.31 9.67
N ARG A 6 -14.14 -12.65 10.92
CA ARG A 6 -14.83 -12.06 12.07
C ARG A 6 -14.37 -10.61 12.22
N SER A 7 -15.16 -9.76 12.86
CA SER A 7 -14.80 -8.36 13.09
C SER A 7 -13.44 -8.19 13.78
N ARG A 8 -13.07 -9.11 14.67
CA ARG A 8 -11.75 -9.14 15.31
C ARG A 8 -10.60 -9.41 14.31
N ASP A 9 -10.84 -10.28 13.34
CA ASP A 9 -9.87 -10.62 12.30
C ASP A 9 -9.68 -9.41 11.36
N ILE A 10 -10.77 -8.69 11.03
CA ILE A 10 -10.72 -7.44 10.27
C ILE A 10 -9.93 -6.36 11.00
N ILE A 11 -10.15 -6.18 12.31
CA ILE A 11 -9.41 -5.22 13.12
C ILE A 11 -7.92 -5.59 13.16
N ALA A 12 -7.59 -6.87 13.35
CA ALA A 12 -6.21 -7.35 13.34
C ALA A 12 -5.53 -7.14 11.99
N LEU A 13 -6.19 -7.49 10.88
CA LEU A 13 -5.71 -7.22 9.51
C LEU A 13 -5.54 -5.71 9.25
N GLY A 14 -6.46 -4.89 9.75
CA GLY A 14 -6.38 -3.44 9.68
C GLY A 14 -5.14 -2.89 10.39
N PHE A 15 -4.86 -3.35 11.61
CA PHE A 15 -3.65 -2.98 12.35
C PHE A 15 -2.37 -3.51 11.73
N MET A 16 -2.36 -4.71 11.17
CA MET A 16 -1.20 -5.24 10.44
C MET A 16 -0.90 -4.40 9.20
N THR A 17 -1.94 -4.08 8.42
CA THR A 17 -1.82 -3.22 7.23
C THR A 17 -1.37 -1.82 7.63
N PHE A 18 -1.95 -1.26 8.70
CA PHE A 18 -1.52 0.01 9.28
C PHE A 18 -0.05 -0.04 9.71
N ALA A 19 0.41 -1.07 10.41
CA ALA A 19 1.78 -1.22 10.86
C ALA A 19 2.78 -1.38 9.68
N LEU A 20 2.37 -2.06 8.61
CA LEU A 20 3.14 -2.15 7.38
C LEU A 20 3.37 -0.76 6.77
N PHE A 21 2.34 0.09 6.79
CA PHE A 21 2.44 1.47 6.29
C PHE A 21 3.10 2.41 7.29
N VAL A 22 2.85 2.30 8.59
CA VAL A 22 3.47 3.10 9.67
C VAL A 22 4.87 2.59 10.02
N GLY A 23 5.44 1.69 9.21
CA GLY A 23 6.85 1.30 9.31
C GLY A 23 7.80 2.49 9.13
N ALA A 24 9.08 2.24 9.36
CA ALA A 24 10.14 3.26 9.35
C ALA A 24 10.08 4.20 8.13
N GLY A 25 9.66 3.70 6.97
CA GLY A 25 9.45 4.52 5.76
C GLY A 25 8.47 5.69 5.98
N ASN A 26 7.20 5.43 6.30
CA ASN A 26 6.23 6.53 6.40
C ASN A 26 6.33 7.33 7.71
N ILE A 27 7.22 6.97 8.65
CA ILE A 27 7.54 7.80 9.82
C ILE A 27 8.74 8.72 9.54
N ILE A 28 9.77 8.22 8.85
CA ILE A 28 11.02 8.97 8.61
C ILE A 28 10.90 9.88 7.39
N PHE A 29 10.28 9.41 6.30
CA PHE A 29 10.26 10.15 5.05
C PHE A 29 9.41 11.42 5.05
N PRO A 30 8.20 11.49 5.65
CA PRO A 30 7.40 12.71 5.57
C PRO A 30 8.05 13.94 6.22
N PRO A 31 8.63 13.86 7.43
CA PRO A 31 9.38 14.98 8.00
C PRO A 31 10.58 15.36 7.15
N MET A 32 11.31 14.38 6.59
CA MET A 32 12.48 14.64 5.78
C MET A 32 12.13 15.30 4.44
N VAL A 33 11.09 14.82 3.76
CA VAL A 33 10.55 15.40 2.52
C VAL A 33 9.93 16.77 2.80
N GLY A 34 9.22 16.93 3.92
CA GLY A 34 8.67 18.21 4.34
C GLY A 34 9.74 19.26 4.60
N LEU A 35 10.85 18.88 5.26
CA LEU A 35 12.00 19.76 5.44
C LEU A 35 12.68 20.13 4.12
N GLN A 36 12.80 19.18 3.19
CA GLN A 36 13.37 19.43 1.85
C GLN A 36 12.45 20.25 0.94
N ALA A 37 11.14 20.19 1.16
CA ALA A 37 10.14 20.88 0.34
C ALA A 37 10.10 22.40 0.59
N GLY A 38 10.64 22.89 1.72
CA GLY A 38 10.62 24.31 2.06
C GLY A 38 9.20 24.87 2.11
N GLU A 39 8.89 25.87 1.29
CA GLU A 39 7.54 26.46 1.18
C GLU A 39 6.51 25.53 0.50
N HIS A 40 6.96 24.50 -0.22
CA HIS A 40 6.10 23.61 -1.01
C HIS A 40 5.63 22.36 -0.25
N VAL A 41 5.55 22.42 1.08
CA VAL A 41 5.17 21.28 1.95
C VAL A 41 3.88 20.62 1.49
N TRP A 42 2.86 21.40 1.14
CA TRP A 42 1.55 20.86 0.73
C TRP A 42 1.63 20.07 -0.58
N THR A 43 2.39 20.56 -1.56
CA THR A 43 2.60 19.86 -2.83
C THR A 43 3.42 18.58 -2.62
N ALA A 44 4.45 18.64 -1.79
CA ALA A 44 5.26 17.47 -1.45
C ALA A 44 4.46 16.43 -0.65
N ALA A 45 3.62 16.86 0.30
CA ALA A 45 2.72 15.99 1.04
C ALA A 45 1.71 15.31 0.13
N PHE A 46 1.15 16.01 -0.86
CA PHE A 46 0.25 15.42 -1.84
C PHE A 46 0.94 14.36 -2.70
N GLY A 47 2.15 14.66 -3.22
CA GLY A 47 2.96 13.69 -3.96
C GLY A 47 3.33 12.46 -3.12
N PHE A 48 3.68 12.68 -1.86
CA PHE A 48 3.95 11.62 -0.90
C PHE A 48 2.71 10.74 -0.65
N LEU A 49 1.55 11.35 -0.41
CA LEU A 49 0.30 10.60 -0.19
C LEU A 49 -0.07 9.73 -1.39
N ILE A 50 0.05 10.25 -2.61
CA ILE A 50 -0.26 9.46 -3.82
C ILE A 50 0.68 8.27 -3.97
N THR A 51 1.98 8.49 -3.78
CA THR A 51 2.99 7.47 -4.08
C THR A 51 3.23 6.50 -2.93
N ALA A 52 3.40 6.99 -1.70
CA ALA A 52 3.74 6.20 -0.53
C ALA A 52 2.52 5.55 0.15
N VAL A 53 1.30 6.06 -0.09
CA VAL A 53 0.06 5.51 0.48
C VAL A 53 -0.90 5.04 -0.61
N GLY A 54 -1.16 5.87 -1.62
CA GLY A 54 -2.12 5.58 -2.69
C GLY A 54 -1.76 4.33 -3.49
N LEU A 55 -0.53 4.26 -4.02
CA LEU A 55 -0.09 3.12 -4.83
C LEU A 55 -0.12 1.79 -4.06
N PRO A 56 0.43 1.69 -2.83
CA PRO A 56 0.34 0.44 -2.08
C PRO A 56 -1.09 0.01 -1.73
N VAL A 57 -1.99 0.95 -1.40
CA VAL A 57 -3.40 0.64 -1.18
C VAL A 57 -4.04 0.09 -2.46
N LEU A 58 -3.76 0.70 -3.61
CA LEU A 58 -4.21 0.19 -4.91
C LEU A 58 -3.67 -1.22 -5.18
N THR A 59 -2.42 -1.51 -4.84
CA THR A 59 -1.82 -2.85 -4.97
C THR A 59 -2.54 -3.87 -4.08
N VAL A 60 -2.83 -3.55 -2.82
CA VAL A 60 -3.56 -4.46 -1.91
C VAL A 60 -4.97 -4.72 -2.45
N VAL A 61 -5.66 -3.70 -2.93
CA VAL A 61 -6.99 -3.84 -3.53
C VAL A 61 -6.92 -4.69 -4.81
N ALA A 62 -5.93 -4.47 -5.67
CA ALA A 62 -5.74 -5.25 -6.89
C ALA A 62 -5.49 -6.73 -6.58
N LEU A 63 -4.60 -7.01 -5.62
CA LEU A 63 -4.32 -8.37 -5.13
C LEU A 63 -5.59 -9.02 -4.56
N ALA A 64 -6.36 -8.31 -3.73
CA ALA A 64 -7.62 -8.82 -3.19
C ALA A 64 -8.63 -9.16 -4.30
N LYS A 65 -8.69 -8.35 -5.37
CA LYS A 65 -9.59 -8.58 -6.51
C LYS A 65 -9.21 -9.80 -7.35
N VAL A 66 -7.92 -10.14 -7.47
CA VAL A 66 -7.45 -11.28 -8.27
C VAL A 66 -7.33 -12.59 -7.48
N GLY A 67 -7.74 -12.61 -6.21
CA GLY A 67 -7.70 -13.81 -5.36
C GLY A 67 -6.46 -13.94 -4.48
N GLY A 68 -5.66 -12.87 -4.35
CA GLY A 68 -4.55 -12.76 -3.38
C GLY A 68 -3.17 -13.19 -3.89
N GLY A 69 -3.09 -13.83 -5.05
CA GLY A 69 -1.82 -14.26 -5.64
C GLY A 69 -1.17 -13.17 -6.50
N VAL A 70 0.13 -12.93 -6.28
CA VAL A 70 0.95 -12.10 -7.18
C VAL A 70 1.00 -12.70 -8.59
N ASP A 71 1.01 -14.02 -8.71
CA ASP A 71 0.97 -14.74 -9.99
C ASP A 71 -0.33 -14.45 -10.76
N SER A 72 -1.46 -14.40 -10.04
CA SER A 72 -2.77 -14.07 -10.62
C SER A 72 -2.86 -12.62 -11.06
N LEU A 73 -2.12 -11.73 -10.41
CA LEU A 73 -2.01 -10.32 -10.81
C LEU A 73 -1.12 -10.14 -12.03
N SER A 74 -0.05 -10.92 -12.16
CA SER A 74 0.97 -10.79 -13.21
C SER A 74 0.67 -11.60 -14.48
N THR A 75 -0.22 -12.60 -14.41
CA THR A 75 -0.63 -13.44 -15.54
C THR A 75 -1.00 -12.64 -16.82
N PRO A 76 -1.72 -11.51 -16.76
CA PRO A 76 -2.08 -10.73 -17.96
C PRO A 76 -0.88 -10.09 -18.69
N ILE A 77 0.28 -9.98 -18.04
CA ILE A 77 1.50 -9.36 -18.58
C ILE A 77 2.24 -10.32 -19.54
N GLY A 78 1.81 -11.58 -19.62
CA GLY A 78 2.34 -12.60 -20.52
C GLY A 78 3.55 -13.36 -19.97
N LYS A 79 3.93 -14.48 -20.60
CA LYS A 79 4.93 -15.44 -20.07
C LYS A 79 6.34 -14.89 -19.82
N VAL A 80 6.70 -13.73 -20.38
CA VAL A 80 8.04 -13.15 -20.28
C VAL A 80 8.19 -12.22 -19.07
N ALA A 81 7.11 -11.52 -18.71
CA ALA A 81 7.13 -10.52 -17.63
C ALA A 81 6.15 -10.84 -16.49
N GLY A 82 5.30 -11.86 -16.67
CA GLY A 82 4.27 -12.29 -15.72
C GLY A 82 4.64 -13.48 -14.84
N VAL A 83 5.89 -13.96 -14.90
CA VAL A 83 6.43 -15.09 -14.12
C VAL A 83 7.82 -14.74 -13.61
#